data_AF-A0A3A2Z2I7-F1
#
_entry.id   AF-A0A3A2Z2I7-F1
#
_cell.length_a   1.000
_cell.length_b   1.000
_cell.length_c   1.000
_cell.angle_alpha   90.00
_cell.angle_beta   90.00
_cell.angle_gamma   90.00
#
_symmetry.space_group_name_H-M   'P 1'
#
loop_
_entity.id
_entity.type
_entity.pdbx_description
1 polymer ?
#
loop_
_entity_poly.entity_id
_entity_poly.type
_entity_poly.pdbx_seq_one_letter_code
_entity_poly.pdbx_strand_id
1 'polypeptide(L)'
;MTPRLYTLVALRRRGVPPGAILSFVSELGVTTATINIQIVRFEQSIRKYLEMTVPRLMLVLDPIPVIIDDLPDDHYEEIENAFGPKDVNMGSHKLPFTKRVYIERDDFREVDSKDFFRMAPGKPVGLLKVPYPVIATSFKKDDATGLVTEIHAKYDKPAEGEKVKKPKAYIHWVADAPEHGSPIRCEVRVFNPLFKSDNPDA
;
A
#
# COMPACT_ATOMS: atom_id res chain seq x y z
N MET A 1 23.80 2.57 13.81
CA MET A 1 23.27 1.21 14.08
C MET A 1 22.19 0.85 13.06
N THR A 2 22.33 -0.26 12.32
CA THR A 2 21.40 -0.65 11.24
C THR A 2 20.08 -1.21 11.79
N PRO A 3 18.91 -0.91 11.19
CA PRO A 3 17.61 -1.49 11.61
C PRO A 3 17.48 -3.01 11.46
N ARG A 4 18.49 -3.68 10.88
CA ARG A 4 18.54 -5.13 10.68
C ARG A 4 19.10 -5.90 11.89
N LEU A 5 19.65 -5.20 12.88
CA LEU A 5 20.16 -5.83 14.11
C LEU A 5 19.04 -6.00 15.14
N TYR A 6 19.20 -6.99 16.04
CA TYR A 6 18.24 -7.30 17.10
C TYR A 6 18.58 -6.67 18.46
N THR A 7 19.56 -5.76 18.50
CA THR A 7 19.77 -4.92 19.69
C THR A 7 18.56 -4.02 19.94
N LEU A 8 18.25 -3.70 21.20
CA LEU A 8 17.09 -2.84 21.54
C LEU A 8 17.09 -1.48 20.82
N VAL A 9 18.28 -0.87 20.65
CA VAL A 9 18.43 0.40 19.92
C VAL A 9 18.07 0.24 18.44
N ALA A 10 18.47 -0.87 17.81
CA ALA A 10 18.14 -1.18 16.43
C ALA A 10 16.65 -1.49 16.25
N LEU A 11 16.03 -2.23 17.17
CA LEU A 11 14.58 -2.51 17.14
C LEU A 11 13.76 -1.23 17.29
N ARG A 12 14.16 -0.33 18.19
CA ARG A 12 13.54 1.00 18.32
C ARG A 12 13.69 1.81 17.03
N ARG A 13 14.88 1.81 16.42
CA ARG A 13 15.11 2.49 15.12
C ARG A 13 14.33 1.87 13.96
N ARG A 14 14.09 0.54 14.00
CA ARG A 14 13.26 -0.19 13.04
C ARG A 14 11.78 0.19 13.16
N GLY A 15 11.37 0.79 14.27
CA GLY A 15 9.97 1.17 14.54
C GLY A 15 9.19 0.12 15.32
N VAL A 16 9.86 -0.84 15.99
CA VAL A 16 9.17 -1.83 16.82
C VAL A 16 8.64 -1.17 18.09
N PRO A 17 7.32 -1.20 18.36
CA PRO A 17 6.75 -0.61 19.56
C PRO A 17 7.21 -1.36 20.82
N PRO A 18 7.49 -0.66 21.94
CA PRO A 18 7.84 -1.33 23.19
C PRO A 18 6.73 -2.28 23.67
N GLY A 19 5.47 -1.91 23.46
CA GLY A 19 4.32 -2.76 23.77
C GLY A 19 4.33 -4.09 23.01
N ALA A 20 4.77 -4.11 21.75
CA ALA A 20 4.88 -5.34 20.96
C ALA A 20 5.92 -6.31 21.53
N ILE A 21 7.05 -5.79 22.04
CA ILE A 21 8.09 -6.59 22.69
C ILE A 21 7.57 -7.19 24.00
N LEU A 22 6.87 -6.39 24.81
CA LEU A 22 6.26 -6.87 26.06
C LEU A 22 5.18 -7.92 25.82
N SER A 23 4.34 -7.74 24.80
CA SER A 23 3.36 -8.74 24.39
C SER A 23 4.03 -10.03 23.95
N PHE A 24 5.10 -9.96 23.15
CA PHE A 24 5.86 -11.14 22.73
C PHE A 24 6.46 -11.90 23.91
N VAL A 25 7.12 -11.21 24.85
CA VAL A 25 7.70 -11.85 26.05
C VAL A 25 6.61 -12.49 26.92
N SER A 26 5.47 -11.82 27.09
CA SER A 26 4.32 -12.35 27.82
C SER A 26 3.73 -13.60 27.17
N GLU A 27 3.65 -13.65 25.83
CA GLU A 27 3.14 -14.79 25.07
C GLU A 27 4.03 -16.04 25.21
N LEU A 28 5.35 -15.88 25.38
CA LEU A 28 6.28 -17.00 25.55
C LEU A 28 6.19 -17.66 26.94
N GLY A 29 5.76 -16.90 27.94
CA GLY A 29 5.81 -17.33 29.34
C GLY A 29 7.24 -17.39 29.90
N VAL A 30 7.33 -17.61 31.21
CA VAL A 30 8.62 -17.72 31.92
C VAL A 30 8.84 -19.17 32.33
N THR A 31 9.93 -19.77 31.85
CA THR A 31 10.34 -21.13 32.22
C THR A 31 11.85 -21.15 32.48
N THR A 32 12.34 -22.15 33.19
CA THR A 32 13.78 -22.34 33.41
C THR A 32 14.49 -23.00 32.22
N ALA A 33 13.72 -23.52 31.25
CA ALA A 33 14.26 -24.12 30.04
C ALA A 33 14.75 -23.03 29.07
N THR A 34 15.83 -23.31 28.35
CA THR A 34 16.30 -22.42 27.28
C THR A 34 15.28 -22.43 26.14
N ILE A 35 14.74 -21.25 25.82
CA ILE A 35 13.79 -21.07 24.73
C ILE A 35 14.54 -20.45 23.54
N ASN A 36 14.62 -21.19 22.44
CA ASN A 36 15.05 -20.64 21.16
C ASN A 36 13.82 -20.36 20.30
N ILE A 37 13.64 -19.09 19.90
CA ILE A 37 12.50 -18.65 19.09
C ILE A 37 12.98 -18.20 17.73
N GLN A 38 12.37 -18.78 16.69
CA GLN A 38 12.55 -18.34 15.32
C GLN A 38 12.15 -16.87 15.16
N ILE A 39 12.97 -16.11 14.44
CA ILE A 39 12.76 -14.70 14.15
C ILE A 39 11.36 -14.44 13.57
N VAL A 40 10.87 -15.35 12.72
CA VAL A 40 9.55 -15.24 12.09
C VAL A 40 8.44 -15.12 13.14
N ARG A 41 8.52 -15.82 14.27
CA ARG A 41 7.52 -15.72 15.35
C ARG A 41 7.55 -14.33 16.01
N PHE A 42 8.74 -13.78 16.24
CA PHE A 42 8.88 -12.42 16.77
C PHE A 42 8.29 -11.38 15.81
N GLU A 43 8.56 -11.49 14.51
CA GLU A 43 8.00 -10.59 13.50
C GLU A 43 6.48 -10.72 13.37
N GLN A 44 5.93 -11.91 13.58
CA GLN A 44 4.48 -12.13 13.63
C GLN A 44 3.82 -11.41 14.81
N SER A 45 4.40 -11.50 16.03
CA SER A 45 3.86 -10.76 17.19
C SER A 45 3.92 -9.24 16.98
N ILE A 46 4.99 -8.73 16.35
CA ILE A 46 5.07 -7.31 15.96
C ILE A 46 3.98 -6.95 14.96
N ARG A 47 3.79 -7.76 13.90
CA ARG A 47 2.77 -7.51 12.87
C ARG A 47 1.37 -7.45 13.49
N LYS A 48 1.03 -8.41 14.36
CA LYS A 48 -0.26 -8.47 15.04
C LYS A 48 -0.49 -7.22 15.91
N TYR A 49 0.55 -6.75 16.59
CA TYR A 49 0.48 -5.53 17.39
C TYR A 49 0.24 -4.29 16.51
N LEU A 50 1.03 -4.12 15.45
CA LEU A 50 0.91 -2.97 14.55
C LEU A 50 -0.45 -2.94 13.84
N GLU A 51 -0.94 -4.07 13.36
CA GLU A 51 -2.24 -4.21 12.68
C GLU A 51 -3.41 -3.60 13.47
N MET A 52 -3.31 -3.60 14.80
CA MET A 52 -4.35 -3.10 15.72
C MET A 52 -4.10 -1.67 16.22
N THR A 53 -2.88 -1.16 16.11
CA THR A 53 -2.46 0.07 16.82
C THR A 53 -2.03 1.21 15.90
N VAL A 54 -1.77 0.94 14.61
CA VAL A 54 -1.28 1.98 13.69
C VAL A 54 -2.36 2.44 12.70
N PRO A 55 -2.40 3.74 12.36
CA PRO A 55 -3.24 4.25 11.30
C PRO A 55 -2.79 3.71 9.93
N ARG A 56 -3.76 3.44 9.05
CA ARG A 56 -3.54 3.04 7.67
C ARG A 56 -3.48 4.24 6.76
N LEU A 57 -2.46 4.27 5.92
CA LEU A 57 -2.22 5.28 4.89
C LEU A 57 -2.00 4.58 3.55
N MET A 58 -2.04 5.36 2.47
CA MET A 58 -1.63 4.90 1.14
C MET A 58 -0.22 5.40 0.86
N LEU A 59 0.62 4.51 0.34
CA LEU A 59 2.00 4.77 -0.05
C LEU A 59 2.24 4.03 -1.35
N VAL A 60 2.80 4.73 -2.34
CA VAL A 60 3.22 4.13 -3.61
C VAL A 60 4.74 4.17 -3.66
N LEU A 61 5.37 2.99 -3.80
CA LEU A 61 6.82 2.82 -3.78
C LEU A 61 7.46 3.01 -5.16
N ASP A 62 6.86 2.43 -6.19
CA ASP A 62 7.28 2.56 -7.59
C ASP A 62 6.14 3.20 -8.40
N PRO A 63 6.04 4.54 -8.40
CA PRO A 63 4.90 5.23 -8.94
C PRO A 63 4.84 5.20 -10.46
N ILE A 64 3.66 4.83 -10.98
CA ILE A 64 3.26 5.11 -12.37
C ILE A 64 2.08 6.09 -12.35
N PRO A 65 2.16 7.21 -13.09
CA PRO A 65 1.03 8.10 -13.26
C PRO A 65 -0.07 7.46 -14.12
N VAL A 66 -1.30 7.57 -13.63
CA VAL A 66 -2.53 7.25 -14.33
C VAL A 66 -3.29 8.56 -14.56
N ILE A 67 -3.60 8.86 -15.82
CA ILE A 67 -4.40 10.00 -16.25
C ILE A 67 -5.79 9.49 -16.58
N ILE A 68 -6.80 10.01 -15.90
CA ILE A 68 -8.20 9.67 -16.11
C ILE A 68 -8.78 10.66 -17.12
N ASP A 69 -8.75 10.31 -18.40
CA ASP A 69 -8.91 11.25 -19.52
C ASP A 69 -10.28 11.95 -19.56
N ASP A 70 -11.33 11.27 -19.09
CA ASP A 70 -12.72 11.77 -19.09
C ASP A 70 -13.09 12.60 -17.85
N LEU A 71 -12.14 12.81 -16.93
CA LEU A 71 -12.27 13.80 -15.87
C LEU A 71 -11.73 15.17 -16.35
N PRO A 72 -12.37 16.29 -15.93
CA PRO A 72 -11.86 17.62 -16.25
C PRO A 72 -10.53 17.89 -15.54
N ASP A 73 -9.71 18.79 -16.09
CA ASP A 73 -8.35 19.04 -15.57
C ASP A 73 -8.36 19.64 -14.15
N ASP A 74 -9.43 20.35 -13.80
CA ASP A 74 -9.69 20.92 -12.46
C ASP A 74 -10.53 19.98 -11.58
N HIS A 75 -10.70 18.72 -11.97
CA HIS A 75 -11.44 17.75 -11.16
C HIS A 75 -10.81 17.60 -9.77
N TYR A 76 -11.63 17.81 -8.75
CA TYR A 76 -11.25 17.64 -7.36
C TYR A 76 -12.44 17.06 -6.57
N GLU A 77 -12.21 15.92 -5.93
CA GLU A 77 -13.15 15.30 -4.99
C GLU A 77 -12.41 14.96 -3.69
N GLU A 78 -13.03 15.24 -2.54
CA GLU A 78 -12.48 14.83 -1.25
C GLU A 78 -13.05 13.48 -0.84
N ILE A 79 -12.17 12.49 -0.74
CA ILE A 79 -12.54 11.14 -0.34
C ILE A 79 -12.22 10.95 1.13
N GLU A 80 -13.24 10.65 1.93
CA GLU A 80 -13.05 10.34 3.35
C GLU A 80 -12.56 8.89 3.53
N ASN A 81 -11.48 8.73 4.29
CA ASN A 81 -10.89 7.44 4.60
C ASN A 81 -10.58 7.33 6.09
N ALA A 82 -11.11 6.29 6.73
CA ALA A 82 -10.85 6.00 8.14
C ALA A 82 -9.41 5.51 8.33
N PHE A 83 -8.75 5.95 9.41
CA PHE A 83 -7.40 5.51 9.73
C PHE A 83 -7.36 4.03 10.14
N GLY A 84 -8.39 3.53 10.82
CA GLY A 84 -8.51 2.13 11.20
C GLY A 84 -9.79 1.50 10.64
N PRO A 85 -9.77 0.27 10.11
CA PRO A 85 -11.00 -0.38 9.65
C PRO A 85 -11.92 -0.83 10.79
N LYS A 86 -11.40 -0.97 12.01
CA LYS A 86 -12.09 -1.56 13.17
C LYS A 86 -12.16 -0.64 14.39
N ASP A 87 -11.46 0.49 14.37
CA ASP A 87 -11.40 1.41 15.51
C ASP A 87 -11.87 2.81 15.10
N VAL A 88 -13.10 3.14 15.53
CA VAL A 88 -13.74 4.43 15.24
C VAL A 88 -13.00 5.57 15.95
N ASN A 89 -12.28 5.30 17.05
CA ASN A 89 -11.58 6.32 17.80
C ASN A 89 -10.32 6.83 17.09
N MET A 90 -9.79 6.09 16.10
CA MET A 90 -8.65 6.54 15.31
C MET A 90 -9.01 7.70 14.37
N GLY A 91 -10.29 7.95 14.11
CA GLY A 91 -10.77 9.00 13.22
C GLY A 91 -10.58 8.71 11.73
N SER A 92 -10.72 9.75 10.92
CA SER A 92 -10.59 9.72 9.46
C SER A 92 -9.69 10.84 8.95
N HIS A 93 -9.24 10.70 7.70
CA HIS A 93 -8.58 11.75 6.93
C HIS A 93 -9.25 11.89 5.57
N LYS A 94 -9.04 13.04 4.94
CA LYS A 94 -9.49 13.33 3.59
C LYS A 94 -8.35 13.11 2.60
N LEU A 95 -8.67 12.50 1.47
CA LEU A 95 -7.76 12.24 0.37
C LEU A 95 -8.24 13.05 -0.84
N PRO A 96 -7.39 13.87 -1.46
CA PRO A 96 -7.74 14.49 -2.72
C PRO A 96 -7.87 13.40 -3.79
N PHE A 97 -8.88 13.47 -4.65
CA PHE A 97 -8.98 12.69 -5.87
C PHE A 97 -9.04 13.66 -7.04
N THR A 98 -8.12 13.51 -7.98
CA THR A 98 -7.95 14.39 -9.13
C THR A 98 -7.86 13.56 -10.41
N LYS A 99 -7.81 14.25 -11.55
CA LYS A 99 -7.61 13.63 -12.86
C LYS A 99 -6.37 12.73 -12.93
N ARG A 100 -5.32 13.06 -12.17
CA ARG A 100 -4.04 12.35 -12.20
C ARG A 100 -3.74 11.73 -10.86
N VAL A 101 -3.51 10.42 -10.85
CA VAL A 101 -3.15 9.65 -9.65
C VAL A 101 -1.92 8.81 -9.93
N TYR A 102 -1.21 8.41 -8.88
CA TYR A 102 -0.10 7.47 -8.93
C TYR A 102 -0.55 6.13 -8.35
N ILE A 103 -0.18 5.04 -9.02
CA ILE A 103 -0.37 3.67 -8.56
C ILE A 103 0.97 2.93 -8.52
N GLU A 104 1.02 1.76 -7.90
CA GLU A 104 2.21 0.91 -7.99
C GLU A 104 2.40 0.36 -9.40
N ARG A 105 3.66 0.29 -9.84
CA ARG A 105 4.04 -0.37 -11.08
C ARG A 105 3.55 -1.82 -11.16
N ASP A 106 3.64 -2.56 -10.06
CA ASP A 106 3.21 -3.96 -9.99
C ASP A 106 1.68 -4.15 -10.05
N ASP A 107 0.90 -3.08 -9.92
CA ASP A 107 -0.55 -3.10 -10.07
C ASP A 107 -1.01 -2.91 -11.53
N PHE A 108 -0.09 -2.66 -12.47
CA PHE A 108 -0.37 -2.61 -13.91
C PHE A 108 0.38 -3.69 -14.70
N ARG A 109 -0.30 -4.28 -15.70
CA ARG A 109 0.34 -5.15 -16.70
C ARG A 109 -0.20 -4.89 -18.10
N GLU A 110 0.67 -4.99 -19.09
CA GLU A 110 0.34 -4.81 -20.50
C GLU A 110 -0.57 -5.93 -21.05
N VAL A 111 -0.36 -7.16 -20.56
CA VAL A 111 -1.11 -8.35 -20.97
C VAL A 111 -1.85 -8.91 -19.75
N ASP A 112 -3.17 -9.06 -19.86
CA ASP A 112 -3.97 -9.62 -18.79
C ASP A 112 -3.72 -11.13 -18.60
N SER A 113 -3.88 -11.60 -17.37
CA SER A 113 -3.82 -13.01 -17.02
C SER A 113 -4.92 -13.38 -16.03
N LYS A 114 -5.34 -14.65 -16.01
CA LYS A 114 -6.48 -15.11 -15.17
C LYS A 114 -6.22 -14.96 -13.66
N ASP A 115 -4.96 -14.99 -13.27
CA ASP A 115 -4.44 -14.87 -11.90
C ASP A 115 -4.10 -13.43 -11.49
N PHE A 116 -4.20 -12.47 -12.41
CA PHE A 116 -3.99 -11.07 -12.13
C PHE A 116 -5.34 -10.36 -11.95
N PHE A 117 -5.57 -9.67 -10.84
CA PHE A 117 -6.85 -9.00 -10.57
C PHE A 117 -6.78 -7.47 -10.60
N ARG A 118 -5.59 -6.90 -10.79
CA ARG A 118 -5.37 -5.45 -10.83
C ARG A 118 -5.53 -4.91 -12.25
N MET A 119 -4.86 -3.80 -12.58
CA MET A 119 -5.08 -3.04 -13.79
C MET A 119 -4.41 -3.66 -15.03
N ALA A 120 -5.20 -3.92 -16.07
CA ALA A 120 -4.72 -4.26 -17.39
C ALA A 120 -5.59 -3.54 -18.44
N PRO A 121 -5.13 -3.36 -19.68
CA PRO A 121 -5.95 -2.73 -20.73
C PRO A 121 -7.35 -3.35 -20.84
N GLY A 122 -8.39 -2.51 -20.79
CA GLY A 122 -9.79 -2.93 -20.86
C GLY A 122 -10.36 -3.59 -19.59
N LYS A 123 -9.56 -3.75 -18.53
CA LYS A 123 -9.97 -4.38 -17.27
C LYS A 123 -10.24 -3.33 -16.18
N PRO A 124 -11.44 -3.33 -15.57
CA PRO A 124 -11.75 -2.39 -14.50
C PRO A 124 -11.02 -2.76 -13.20
N VAL A 125 -10.40 -1.76 -12.58
CA VAL A 125 -9.84 -1.85 -11.23
C VAL A 125 -10.43 -0.75 -10.36
N GLY A 126 -10.69 -1.07 -9.09
CA GLY A 126 -11.13 -0.08 -8.12
C GLY A 126 -9.94 0.69 -7.57
N LEU A 127 -10.08 1.99 -7.42
CA LEU A 127 -9.20 2.77 -6.56
C LEU A 127 -9.80 2.75 -5.14
N LEU A 128 -9.00 2.49 -4.11
CA LEU A 128 -9.49 2.42 -2.73
C LEU A 128 -10.29 3.68 -2.38
N LYS A 129 -11.52 3.50 -1.87
CA LYS A 129 -12.50 4.53 -1.45
C LYS A 129 -13.07 5.42 -2.56
N VAL A 130 -12.57 5.33 -3.80
CA VAL A 130 -13.17 6.00 -4.96
C VAL A 130 -14.47 5.29 -5.36
N PRO A 131 -15.56 6.02 -5.69
CA PRO A 131 -16.87 5.43 -5.91
C PRO A 131 -16.96 4.57 -7.18
N TYR A 132 -16.21 4.92 -8.23
CA TYR A 132 -16.26 4.22 -9.51
C TYR A 132 -14.89 3.63 -9.89
N PRO A 133 -14.85 2.47 -10.58
CA PRO A 133 -13.60 1.90 -11.04
C PRO A 133 -13.02 2.72 -12.21
N VAL A 134 -11.74 2.48 -12.49
CA VAL A 134 -11.04 3.02 -13.67
C VAL A 134 -10.69 1.87 -14.62
N ILE A 135 -10.72 2.13 -15.92
CA ILE A 135 -10.37 1.17 -16.97
C ILE A 135 -9.21 1.75 -17.78
N ALA A 136 -8.06 1.07 -17.79
CA ALA A 136 -6.94 1.46 -18.64
C ALA A 136 -7.33 1.36 -20.13
N THR A 137 -7.19 2.45 -20.86
CA THR A 137 -7.52 2.57 -22.30
C THR A 137 -6.27 2.46 -23.15
N SER A 138 -5.17 3.08 -22.73
CA SER A 138 -3.86 3.02 -23.39
C SER A 138 -2.75 3.30 -22.39
N PHE A 139 -1.50 3.14 -22.81
CA PHE A 139 -0.34 3.45 -21.98
C PHE A 139 0.84 3.83 -22.87
N LYS A 140 1.78 4.59 -22.31
CA LYS A 140 3.04 4.97 -22.96
C LYS A 140 4.17 4.14 -22.37
N LYS A 141 5.15 3.86 -23.22
CA LYS A 141 6.39 3.18 -22.82
C LYS A 141 7.56 4.09 -23.11
N ASP A 142 8.60 3.93 -22.32
CA ASP A 142 9.91 4.47 -22.63
C ASP A 142 10.61 3.54 -23.63
N ASP A 143 11.07 4.10 -24.75
CA ASP A 143 11.67 3.31 -25.85
C ASP A 143 13.00 2.67 -25.46
N ALA A 144 13.74 3.26 -24.51
CA ALA A 144 15.06 2.77 -24.10
C ALA A 144 14.97 1.62 -23.09
N THR A 145 14.06 1.73 -22.12
CA THR A 145 13.90 0.76 -21.02
C THR A 145 12.78 -0.24 -21.25
N GLY A 146 11.83 0.08 -22.14
CA GLY A 146 10.61 -0.70 -22.33
C GLY A 146 9.64 -0.64 -21.15
N LEU A 147 9.85 0.26 -20.18
CA LEU A 147 8.99 0.41 -19.02
C LEU A 147 7.79 1.30 -19.32
N VAL A 148 6.65 0.99 -18.70
CA VAL A 148 5.44 1.83 -18.77
C VAL A 148 5.69 3.12 -17.99
N THR A 149 5.54 4.26 -18.65
CA THR A 149 5.79 5.59 -18.07
C THR A 149 4.52 6.32 -17.68
N GLU A 150 3.40 6.01 -18.34
CA GLU A 150 2.12 6.67 -18.13
C GLU A 150 0.98 5.76 -18.59
N ILE A 151 -0.12 5.76 -17.85
CA ILE A 151 -1.32 5.02 -18.19
C ILE A 151 -2.45 6.02 -18.42
N HIS A 152 -3.15 5.87 -19.54
CA HIS A 152 -4.39 6.56 -19.81
C HIS A 152 -5.55 5.64 -19.42
N ALA A 153 -6.53 6.18 -18.71
CA ALA A 153 -7.67 5.44 -18.21
C ALA A 153 -8.96 6.25 -18.38
N LYS A 154 -10.08 5.53 -18.33
CA LYS A 154 -11.42 6.09 -18.28
C LYS A 154 -12.04 5.83 -16.92
N TYR A 155 -12.80 6.79 -16.39
CA TYR A 155 -13.62 6.63 -15.21
C TYR A 155 -14.92 5.89 -15.57
N ASP A 156 -15.08 4.66 -15.08
CA ASP A 156 -16.23 3.80 -15.40
C ASP A 156 -17.44 4.15 -14.54
N LYS A 157 -17.90 5.40 -14.68
CA LYS A 157 -19.13 5.91 -14.07
C LYS A 157 -20.32 5.49 -14.94
N PRO A 158 -21.21 4.61 -14.45
CA PRO A 158 -22.38 4.17 -15.21
C PRO A 158 -23.41 5.30 -15.34
N ALA A 159 -24.34 5.14 -16.29
CA ALA A 159 -25.46 6.06 -16.45
C ALA A 159 -26.34 6.10 -15.19
N GLU A 160 -27.07 7.20 -15.01
CA GLU A 160 -27.92 7.40 -13.83
C GLU A 160 -28.96 6.27 -13.71
N GLY A 161 -28.99 5.60 -12.55
CA GLY A 161 -29.86 4.46 -12.26
C GLY A 161 -29.28 3.08 -12.61
N GLU A 162 -28.13 3.00 -13.29
CA GLU A 162 -27.45 1.73 -13.56
C GLU A 162 -26.55 1.30 -12.38
N LYS A 163 -26.42 -0.01 -12.18
CA LYS A 163 -25.56 -0.57 -11.13
C LYS A 163 -24.09 -0.50 -11.54
N VAL A 164 -23.26 0.08 -10.67
CA VAL A 164 -21.79 0.04 -10.80
C VAL A 164 -21.32 -1.42 -10.79
N LYS A 165 -20.60 -1.82 -11.84
CA LYS A 165 -19.95 -3.13 -11.90
C LYS A 165 -18.80 -3.14 -10.91
N LYS A 166 -18.88 -4.00 -9.89
CA LYS A 166 -17.81 -4.10 -8.89
C LYS A 166 -16.55 -4.69 -9.52
N PRO A 167 -15.37 -4.04 -9.38
CA PRO A 167 -14.11 -4.59 -9.85
C PRO A 167 -13.69 -5.80 -9.01
N LYS A 168 -12.77 -6.61 -9.54
CA LYS A 168 -12.25 -7.79 -8.83
C LYS A 168 -11.27 -7.43 -7.71
N ALA A 169 -10.61 -6.28 -7.81
CA ALA A 169 -9.66 -5.79 -6.83
C ALA A 169 -9.75 -4.27 -6.67
N TYR A 170 -9.31 -3.81 -5.50
CA TYR A 170 -9.05 -2.41 -5.21
C TYR A 170 -7.57 -2.21 -4.92
N ILE A 171 -6.96 -1.22 -5.56
CA ILE A 171 -5.55 -0.86 -5.39
C ILE A 171 -5.42 0.46 -4.64
N HIS A 172 -4.31 0.63 -3.92
CA HIS A 172 -3.97 1.92 -3.34
C HIS A 172 -3.43 2.87 -4.39
N TRP A 173 -3.54 4.16 -4.10
CA TRP A 173 -3.18 5.23 -5.02
C TRP A 173 -2.84 6.49 -4.24
N VAL A 174 -2.20 7.46 -4.89
CA VAL A 174 -1.93 8.79 -4.33
C VAL A 174 -2.22 9.83 -5.40
N ALA A 175 -2.97 10.88 -5.09
CA ALA A 175 -3.28 11.91 -6.08
C ALA A 175 -2.09 12.79 -6.42
N ASP A 176 -2.07 13.28 -7.66
CA ASP A 176 -1.32 14.47 -8.02
C ASP A 176 -2.20 15.69 -7.75
N ALA A 177 -2.02 16.31 -6.58
CA ALA A 177 -2.76 17.48 -6.13
C ALA A 177 -1.85 18.39 -5.26
N PRO A 178 -0.83 19.05 -5.85
CA PRO A 178 0.18 19.80 -5.09
C PRO A 178 -0.43 20.92 -4.23
N GLU A 179 -1.52 21.55 -4.71
CA GLU A 179 -2.27 22.59 -3.99
C GLU A 179 -2.89 22.08 -2.68
N HIS A 180 -3.14 20.77 -2.59
CA HIS A 180 -3.67 20.08 -1.42
C HIS A 180 -2.61 19.25 -0.68
N GLY A 181 -1.32 19.47 -1.00
CA GLY A 181 -0.20 18.80 -0.33
C GLY A 181 0.01 17.33 -0.74
N SER A 182 -0.48 16.89 -1.90
CA SER A 182 -0.29 15.53 -2.42
C SER A 182 0.42 15.53 -3.80
N PRO A 183 1.35 14.62 -4.09
CA PRO A 183 1.92 13.62 -3.20
C PRO A 183 2.96 14.21 -2.24
N ILE A 184 3.04 13.65 -1.03
CA ILE A 184 4.19 13.87 -0.14
C ILE A 184 5.30 12.91 -0.59
N ARG A 185 6.42 13.46 -1.07
CA ARG A 185 7.57 12.66 -1.51
C ARG A 185 8.44 12.27 -0.31
N CYS A 186 8.82 11.00 -0.23
CA CYS A 186 9.69 10.49 0.84
C CYS A 186 10.64 9.39 0.34
N GLU A 187 11.72 9.15 1.08
CA GLU A 187 12.60 8.00 0.88
C GLU A 187 12.10 6.83 1.74
N VAL A 188 11.87 5.68 1.13
CA VAL A 188 11.45 4.46 1.83
C VAL A 188 12.60 3.45 1.85
N ARG A 189 12.88 2.88 3.02
CA ARG A 189 13.92 1.86 3.22
C ARG A 189 13.28 0.54 3.60
N VAL A 190 13.27 -0.40 2.65
CA VAL A 190 12.77 -1.76 2.87
C VAL A 190 13.88 -2.62 3.47
N PHE A 191 13.62 -3.22 4.63
CA PHE A 191 14.56 -4.09 5.33
C PHE A 191 14.08 -5.53 5.31
N ASN A 192 14.91 -6.42 4.78
CA ASN A 192 14.75 -7.87 4.85
C ASN A 192 15.63 -8.46 5.97
N PRO A 193 15.40 -9.73 6.36
CA PRO A 193 16.25 -10.43 7.33
C PRO A 193 17.73 -10.31 6.98
N LEU A 194 18.58 -10.18 8.01
CA LEU A 194 20.03 -10.04 7.83
C LEU A 194 20.66 -11.33 7.29
N PHE A 195 20.13 -12.47 7.70
CA PHE A 195 20.60 -13.80 7.31
C PHE A 195 19.54 -14.53 6.50
N LYS A 196 19.99 -15.41 5.60
CA LYS A 196 19.11 -16.31 4.83
C LYS A 196 18.83 -17.63 5.55
N SER A 197 19.69 -18.01 6.51
CA SER A 197 19.55 -19.20 7.34
C SER A 197 18.90 -18.83 8.67
N ASP A 198 18.03 -19.71 9.18
CA ASP A 198 17.47 -19.62 10.52
C ASP A 198 18.52 -19.84 11.61
N ASN A 199 19.64 -20.50 11.27
CA ASN A 199 20.80 -20.65 12.15
C ASN A 199 22.06 -20.21 11.40
N PRO A 200 22.43 -18.93 11.46
CA PRO A 200 23.58 -18.39 10.74
C PRO A 200 24.95 -18.75 11.36
N ASP A 201 24.96 -19.22 12.61
CA ASP A 201 26.18 -19.58 13.33
C ASP A 201 26.59 -21.06 13.13
N ALA A 202 25.76 -21.85 12.43
CA ALA A 202 26.00 -23.28 12.16
C ALA A 202 26.88 -23.55 10.94
#